data_AF-A0A3M1IZJ4-F1
#
_entry.id   AF-A0A3M1IZJ4-F1
#
_cell.length_a   1.000
_cell.length_b   1.000
_cell.length_c   1.000
_cell.angle_alpha   90.00
_cell.angle_beta   90.00
_cell.angle_gamma   90.00
#
_symmetry.space_group_name_H-M   'P 1'
#
loop_
_entity.id
_entity.type
_entity.pdbx_description
1 polymer ?
#
loop_
_entity_poly.entity_id
_entity_poly.type
_entity_poly.pdbx_seq_one_letter_code
_entity_poly.pdbx_strand_id
1 'polypeptide(L)'
;ESPLQWGAVLGLGLGPVGAAFYVWDYGVKHGDIRVLGACAYLAPLLSTLSLVLFGLGTATPALWAACALITGGAILAARDMFAPRPPSAGR
;
A
#
# COMPACT_ATOMS: atom_id res chain seq x y z
N GLU A 1 21.08 -18.31 -16.41
CA GLU A 1 19.81 -17.55 -16.50
C GLU A 1 18.88 -18.17 -17.56
N SER A 2 17.62 -18.49 -17.21
CA SER A 2 16.64 -19.00 -18.18
C SER A 2 15.88 -17.85 -18.86
N PRO A 3 15.39 -18.01 -20.10
CA PRO A 3 14.56 -17.01 -20.78
C PRO A 3 13.32 -16.58 -19.97
N LEU A 4 12.78 -17.47 -19.14
CA LEU A 4 11.65 -17.20 -18.26
C LEU A 4 12.01 -16.19 -17.16
N GLN A 5 13.23 -16.26 -16.61
CA GLN A 5 13.69 -15.31 -15.60
C GLN A 5 13.78 -13.90 -16.17
N TRP A 6 14.33 -13.76 -17.38
CA TRP A 6 14.37 -12.48 -18.09
C TRP A 6 12.97 -11.95 -18.43
N GLY A 7 12.05 -12.82 -18.84
CA GLY A 7 10.64 -12.48 -19.02
C GLY A 7 10.00 -11.96 -17.73
N ALA A 8 10.26 -12.59 -16.58
CA ALA A 8 9.78 -12.16 -15.28
C ALA A 8 10.36 -10.79 -14.86
N VAL A 9 11.66 -10.55 -15.11
CA VAL A 9 12.30 -9.25 -14.85
C VAL A 9 11.64 -8.13 -15.66
N LEU A 10 11.41 -8.36 -16.96
CA LEU A 10 10.72 -7.41 -17.82
C LEU A 10 9.27 -7.18 -17.34
N GLY A 11 8.56 -8.26 -16.97
CA GLY A 11 7.20 -8.18 -16.45
C GLY A 11 7.11 -7.38 -15.14
N LEU A 12 8.05 -7.59 -14.21
CA LEU A 12 8.13 -6.83 -12.96
C LEU A 12 8.40 -5.34 -13.24
N GLY A 13 9.35 -5.06 -14.14
CA GLY A 13 9.73 -3.70 -14.52
C GLY A 13 8.59 -2.92 -15.18
N LEU A 14 7.86 -3.54 -16.11
CA LEU A 14 6.75 -2.88 -16.80
C LEU A 14 5.48 -2.81 -15.96
N GLY A 15 5.21 -3.84 -15.16
CA GLY A 15 4.01 -3.94 -14.34
C GLY A 15 4.20 -3.36 -12.94
N PRO A 16 4.30 -4.21 -11.90
CA PRO A 16 4.17 -3.78 -10.50
C PRO A 16 5.27 -2.84 -10.01
N VAL A 17 6.46 -2.82 -10.62
CA VAL A 17 7.51 -1.87 -10.23
C VAL A 17 7.33 -0.56 -10.99
N GLY A 18 7.42 -0.57 -12.32
CA GLY A 18 7.37 0.65 -13.14
C GLY A 18 6.04 1.38 -13.06
N ALA A 19 4.92 0.69 -13.27
CA ALA A 19 3.60 1.33 -13.23
C ALA A 19 3.28 1.86 -11.83
N ALA A 20 3.68 1.16 -10.76
CA ALA A 20 3.47 1.65 -9.40
C ALA A 20 4.25 2.93 -9.11
N PHE A 21 5.47 3.09 -9.64
CA PHE A 21 6.23 4.33 -9.51
C PHE A 21 5.53 5.52 -10.19
N TYR A 22 4.92 5.32 -11.37
CA TYR A 22 4.15 6.38 -12.03
C TYR A 22 2.91 6.77 -11.21
N VAL A 23 2.15 5.80 -10.71
CA VAL A 23 0.98 6.05 -9.87
C VAL A 23 1.39 6.76 -8.58
N TRP A 24 2.49 6.36 -7.97
CA TRP A 24 3.04 6.99 -6.78
C TRP A 24 3.46 8.43 -7.02
N ASP A 25 4.24 8.69 -8.08
CA ASP A 25 4.69 10.04 -8.44
C ASP A 25 3.51 10.97 -8.70
N TYR A 26 2.51 10.50 -9.44
CA TYR A 26 1.27 11.24 -9.66
C TYR A 26 0.54 11.53 -8.34
N GLY A 27 0.40 10.53 -7.48
CA GLY A 27 -0.27 10.66 -6.17
C GLY A 27 0.45 11.61 -5.21
N VAL A 28 1.79 11.63 -5.19
CA VAL A 28 2.58 12.56 -4.37
C VAL A 28 2.43 14.00 -4.88
N LYS A 29 2.33 14.20 -6.20
CA LYS A 29 2.22 15.53 -6.80
C LYS A 29 0.81 16.13 -6.75
N HIS A 30 -0.23 15.31 -6.86
CA HIS A 30 -1.61 15.78 -7.02
C HIS A 30 -2.57 15.34 -5.90
N GLY A 31 -2.17 14.39 -5.06
CA GLY A 31 -2.98 13.84 -3.97
C GLY A 31 -2.65 14.42 -2.59
N ASP A 32 -3.38 13.93 -1.59
CA ASP A 32 -3.06 14.22 -0.19
C ASP A 32 -1.98 13.25 0.31
N ILE A 33 -0.81 13.79 0.66
CA ILE A 33 0.32 13.00 1.12
C ILE A 33 0.03 12.22 2.41
N ARG A 34 -0.90 12.70 3.26
CA ARG A 34 -1.34 11.99 4.46
C ARG A 34 -2.17 10.76 4.07
N VAL A 35 -2.99 10.87 3.03
CA VAL A 35 -3.75 9.74 2.45
C VAL A 35 -2.80 8.72 1.86
N LEU A 36 -1.85 9.16 1.03
CA LEU A 36 -0.84 8.27 0.49
C LEU A 36 -0.05 7.56 1.60
N GLY A 37 0.35 8.29 2.64
CA GLY A 37 1.06 7.73 3.79
C GLY A 37 0.24 6.69 4.55
N ALA A 38 -1.05 6.96 4.80
CA ALA A 38 -1.94 5.99 5.44
C ALA A 38 -2.16 4.75 4.55
N CYS A 39 -2.34 4.94 3.24
CA CYS A 39 -2.49 3.85 2.27
C CYS A 39 -1.22 2.99 2.15
N ALA A 40 -0.02 3.54 2.42
CA ALA A 40 1.23 2.77 2.39
C ALA A 40 1.24 1.61 3.41
N TYR A 41 0.47 1.70 4.51
CA TYR A 41 0.30 0.60 5.46
C TYR A 41 -0.45 -0.61 4.86
N LEU A 42 -1.13 -0.46 3.72
CA LEU A 42 -1.70 -1.59 3.00
C LEU A 42 -0.62 -2.46 2.33
N ALA A 43 0.56 -1.93 2.01
CA ALA A 43 1.62 -2.69 1.36
C ALA A 43 2.07 -3.93 2.18
N PRO A 44 2.45 -3.82 3.47
CA PRO A 44 2.79 -5.00 4.27
C PRO A 44 1.61 -5.97 4.44
N LEU A 45 0.38 -5.46 4.54
CA LEU A 45 -0.83 -6.28 4.64
C LEU A 45 -1.07 -7.09 3.36
N LEU A 46 -1.10 -6.43 2.19
CA LEU A 46 -1.32 -7.07 0.90
C LEU A 46 -0.20 -8.06 0.55
N SER A 47 1.06 -7.74 0.89
CA SER A 47 2.19 -8.65 0.73
C SER A 47 1.98 -9.94 1.54
N THR A 48 1.61 -9.80 2.82
CA THR A 48 1.32 -10.92 3.71
C THR A 48 0.16 -11.77 3.20
N LEU A 49 -0.95 -11.14 2.81
CA LEU A 49 -2.11 -11.84 2.26
C LEU A 49 -1.76 -12.57 0.96
N SER A 50 -0.98 -11.95 0.08
CA SER A 50 -0.52 -12.58 -1.16
C SER A 50 0.32 -13.83 -0.87
N LEU A 51 1.25 -13.76 0.09
CA LEU A 51 2.05 -14.91 0.50
C LEU A 51 1.18 -16.07 0.99
N VAL A 52 0.19 -15.79 1.85
CA VAL A 52 -0.75 -16.81 2.33
C VAL A 52 -1.58 -17.40 1.19
N LEU A 53 -2.10 -16.56 0.29
CA LEU A 53 -2.91 -16.98 -0.85
C LEU A 53 -2.15 -17.89 -1.82
N PHE A 54 -0.87 -17.61 -2.07
CA PHE A 54 -0.03 -18.44 -2.92
C PHE A 54 0.62 -19.63 -2.18
N GLY A 55 0.26 -19.89 -0.91
CA GLY A 55 0.82 -20.98 -0.12
C GLY A 55 2.28 -20.78 0.30
N LEU A 56 2.80 -19.57 0.15
CA LEU A 56 4.16 -19.16 0.52
C LEU A 56 4.23 -18.61 1.96
N GLY A 57 3.10 -18.49 2.65
CA GLY A 57 3.01 -18.01 4.02
C GLY A 57 2.06 -18.85 4.87
N THR A 58 2.37 -18.99 6.16
CA THR A 58 1.56 -19.74 7.13
C THR A 58 0.52 -18.82 7.79
N ALA A 59 -0.77 -19.16 7.63
CA ALA A 59 -1.86 -18.45 8.29
C ALA A 59 -1.90 -18.78 9.78
N THR A 60 -1.22 -17.98 10.60
CA THR A 60 -1.21 -18.12 12.06
C THR A 60 -2.17 -17.13 12.72
N PRO A 61 -2.68 -17.40 13.93
CA PRO A 61 -3.48 -16.43 14.69
C PRO A 61 -2.75 -15.10 14.91
N ALA A 62 -1.43 -15.13 15.12
CA ALA A 62 -0.60 -13.93 15.25
C ALA A 62 -0.59 -13.10 13.95
N LEU A 63 -0.61 -13.75 12.79
CA LEU A 63 -0.69 -13.08 11.49
C LEU A 63 -1.99 -12.29 11.35
N TRP A 64 -3.11 -12.92 11.70
CA TRP A 64 -4.42 -12.26 11.65
C TRP A 64 -4.48 -11.09 12.63
N ALA A 65 -3.91 -11.23 13.83
CA ALA A 65 -3.80 -10.13 14.79
C ALA A 65 -2.94 -8.97 14.25
N ALA A 66 -1.79 -9.26 13.64
CA ALA A 66 -0.95 -8.25 13.00
C ALA A 66 -1.68 -7.54 11.84
N CYS A 67 -2.40 -8.30 10.99
CA CYS A 67 -3.22 -7.76 9.92
C CYS A 67 -4.30 -6.81 10.45
N ALA A 68 -4.98 -7.20 11.54
CA ALA A 68 -5.99 -6.37 12.19
C ALA A 68 -5.39 -5.10 12.78
N LEU A 69 -4.22 -5.18 13.44
CA LEU A 69 -3.54 -4.01 14.02
C LEU A 69 -3.07 -3.01 12.95
N ILE A 70 -2.46 -3.50 11.87
CA ILE A 70 -2.00 -2.63 10.77
C ILE A 70 -3.20 -1.98 10.07
N THR A 71 -4.26 -2.74 9.79
CA THR A 71 -5.49 -2.22 9.18
C THR A 71 -6.16 -1.20 10.09
N GLY A 72 -6.27 -1.50 11.39
CA GLY A 72 -6.81 -0.59 12.39
C GLY A 72 -6.01 0.71 12.51
N GLY A 73 -4.67 0.62 12.51
CA GLY A 73 -3.78 1.78 12.51
C GLY A 73 -3.92 2.63 11.25
N ALA A 74 -4.06 2.00 10.07
CA ALA A 74 -4.28 2.70 8.80
C ALA A 74 -5.63 3.45 8.78
N ILE A 75 -6.70 2.80 9.25
CA ILE A 75 -8.03 3.43 9.38
C ILE A 75 -7.96 4.61 10.36
N LEU A 76 -7.29 4.43 11.50
CA LEU A 76 -7.11 5.48 12.50
C LEU A 76 -6.33 6.68 11.95
N ALA A 77 -5.28 6.44 11.15
CA ALA A 77 -4.53 7.50 10.48
C ALA A 77 -5.39 8.25 9.45
N ALA A 78 -6.24 7.52 8.70
CA ALA A 78 -7.09 8.09 7.66
C ALA A 78 -8.31 8.88 8.18
N ARG A 79 -8.73 8.68 9.44
CA ARG A 79 -9.97 9.28 9.97
C ARG A 79 -9.98 10.81 9.95
N ASP A 80 -8.84 11.44 10.27
CA ASP A 80 -8.72 12.90 10.37
C ASP A 80 -8.58 13.56 9.00
N MET A 81 -8.42 12.76 7.93
CA MET A 81 -8.29 13.23 6.55
C MET A 81 -9.63 13.36 5.83
N PHE A 82 -10.68 12.70 6.33
CA PHE A 82 -12.06 12.93 5.89
C PHE A 82 -12.75 14.07 6.66
N ALA A 83 -12.09 14.62 7.70
CA ALA A 83 -12.63 15.74 8.45
C ALA A 83 -12.63 17.03 7.60
N PRO A 84 -13.75 17.79 7.55
CA PRO A 84 -13.80 19.05 6.83
C PRO A 84 -12.72 20.01 7.34
N ARG A 85 -11.94 20.61 6.43
CA ARG A 85 -11.03 21.70 6.80
C ARG A 85 -11.87 22.84 7.40
N PRO A 86 -11.56 23.32 8.62
CA PRO A 86 -12.24 24.50 9.15
C PRO A 86 -11.98 25.69 8.23
N PRO A 87 -12.98 26.59 8.05
CA PRO A 87 -12.80 27.75 7.19
C PRO A 87 -11.60 28.57 7.67
N SER A 88 -10.67 28.84 6.76
CA SER A 88 -9.53 29.72 7.00
C SER A 88 -10.07 31.08 7.43
N ALA A 89 -9.90 31.45 8.70
CA ALA A 89 -10.14 32.81 9.15
C ALA A 89 -9.17 33.71 8.38
N GLY A 90 -9.70 34.45 7.40
CA GLY A 90 -8.96 35.39 6.58
C GLY A 90 -8.22 36.38 7.48
N ARG A 91 -6.93 36.57 7.19
CA ARG A 91 -6.18 37.76 7.59
C ARG A 91 -6.16 38.71 6.41
#